data_AF-A0A6F9BMX4-F1
#
_entry.id   AF-A0A6F9BMX4-F1
#
_cell.length_a   1.000
_cell.length_b   1.000
_cell.length_c   1.000
_cell.angle_alpha   90.00
_cell.angle_beta   90.00
_cell.angle_gamma   90.00
#
_symmetry.space_group_name_H-M   'P 1'
#
loop_
_entity.id
_entity.type
_entity.pdbx_description
1 polymer ?
#
loop_
_entity_poly.entity_id
_entity_poly.type
_entity_poly.pdbx_seq_one_letter_code
_entity_poly.pdbx_strand_id
1 'polypeptide(L)'
;MATISLSGWRFVVHGGVDGFSRLVVYLTVAGNNRAHTVLQSFIAAVEQYGLPSRVRSDKGGENADVAEFMIRSRGTDRNSHITGRSVHNQRIERMWRDVYEHALDLFYQIFTSLEDQETLNPDNEVIFSLCTGFPSTGSAKPRLFSRCLELPRS
;
A
#
# COMPACT_ATOMS: atom_id res chain seq x y z
N MET A 1 -5.16 -6.05 -1.00
CA MET A 1 -3.96 -5.29 -1.38
C MET A 1 -3.97 -5.09 -2.88
N ALA A 2 -3.39 -3.99 -3.32
CA ALA A 2 -3.26 -3.63 -4.72
C ALA A 2 -2.18 -2.55 -4.82
N THR A 3 -1.64 -2.40 -6.01
CA THR A 3 -0.62 -1.40 -6.31
C THR A 3 -1.12 -0.48 -7.41
N ILE A 4 -0.84 0.82 -7.28
CA ILE A 4 -1.04 1.80 -8.37
C ILE A 4 0.29 2.43 -8.74
N SER A 5 0.43 2.83 -9.99
CA SER A 5 1.65 3.49 -10.50
C SER A 5 1.31 4.89 -10.98
N LEU A 6 2.14 5.86 -10.61
CA LEU A 6 2.19 7.18 -11.24
C LEU A 6 3.14 7.07 -12.43
N SER A 7 2.61 6.62 -13.57
CA SER A 7 3.39 6.11 -14.72
C SER A 7 4.39 7.10 -15.32
N GLY A 8 4.25 8.41 -15.08
CA GLY A 8 5.21 9.42 -15.50
C GLY A 8 6.50 9.46 -14.66
N TRP A 9 6.45 9.10 -13.37
CA TRP A 9 7.53 9.43 -12.42
C TRP A 9 8.11 8.21 -11.71
N ARG A 10 7.78 7.00 -12.17
CA ARG A 10 8.25 5.73 -11.58
C ARG A 10 7.90 5.59 -10.09
N PHE A 11 6.91 6.33 -9.59
CA PHE A 11 6.37 6.15 -8.25
C PHE A 11 5.31 5.06 -8.26
N VAL A 12 5.45 4.13 -7.34
CA VAL A 12 4.55 3.00 -7.15
C VAL A 12 4.00 3.10 -5.74
N VAL A 13 2.68 3.21 -5.62
CA VAL A 13 1.99 3.27 -4.33
C VAL A 13 1.39 1.90 -4.04
N HIS A 14 1.87 1.28 -2.97
CA HIS A 14 1.36 0.01 -2.47
C HIS A 14 0.34 0.26 -1.37
N GLY A 15 -0.84 -0.35 -1.49
CA GLY A 15 -1.93 -0.15 -0.55
C GLY A 15 -2.50 -1.47 0.01
N GLY A 16 -2.81 -1.45 1.30
CA GLY A 16 -3.53 -2.51 1.99
C GLY A 16 -4.73 -1.95 2.75
N VAL A 17 -5.87 -2.63 2.64
CA VAL A 17 -7.11 -2.28 3.35
C VAL A 17 -7.65 -3.51 4.05
N ASP A 18 -8.10 -3.33 5.30
CA ASP A 18 -8.84 -4.36 6.00
C ASP A 18 -10.24 -4.54 5.38
N GLY A 19 -10.53 -5.80 5.06
CA GLY A 19 -11.76 -6.19 4.39
C GLY A 19 -13.01 -5.93 5.22
N PHE A 20 -12.93 -5.86 6.56
CA PHE A 20 -14.10 -5.64 7.42
C PHE A 20 -14.28 -4.16 7.76
N SER A 21 -13.30 -3.57 8.45
CA SER A 21 -13.34 -2.23 9.03
C SER A 21 -13.12 -1.09 8.05
N ARG A 22 -12.61 -1.38 6.84
CA ARG A 22 -12.13 -0.37 5.86
C ARG A 22 -10.89 0.40 6.31
N LEU A 23 -10.25 -0.01 7.40
CA LEU A 23 -8.99 0.58 7.84
C LEU A 23 -7.92 0.40 6.77
N VAL A 24 -7.22 1.48 6.42
CA VAL A 24 -6.00 1.42 5.60
C VAL A 24 -4.87 0.90 6.48
N VAL A 25 -4.46 -0.36 6.26
CA VAL A 25 -3.44 -1.02 7.09
C VAL A 25 -2.03 -0.60 6.72
N TYR A 26 -1.81 -0.22 5.45
CA TYR A 26 -0.60 0.47 5.02
C TYR A 26 -0.85 1.20 3.70
N LEU A 27 -0.12 2.29 3.49
CA LEU A 27 -0.05 3.03 2.24
C LEU A 27 1.39 3.54 2.08
N THR A 28 2.17 2.92 1.21
CA THR A 28 3.62 3.16 1.09
C THR A 28 4.00 3.45 -0.35
N VAL A 29 4.87 4.43 -0.56
CA VAL A 29 5.38 4.79 -1.88
C VAL A 29 6.78 4.19 -2.07
N ALA A 30 7.04 3.61 -3.23
CA ALA A 30 8.33 3.06 -3.63
C ALA A 30 8.67 3.45 -5.07
N GLY A 31 9.95 3.47 -5.42
CA GLY A 31 10.41 3.68 -6.81
C GLY A 31 10.39 2.42 -7.68
N ASN A 32 9.81 1.31 -7.21
CA ASN A 32 9.77 0.04 -7.91
C ASN A 32 8.55 -0.79 -7.48
N ASN A 33 8.16 -1.75 -8.33
CA ASN A 33 7.06 -2.68 -8.05
C ASN A 33 7.57 -4.11 -7.73
N ARG A 34 8.67 -4.23 -6.99
CA ARG A 34 9.26 -5.54 -6.65
C ARG A 34 8.45 -6.22 -5.55
N ALA A 35 8.31 -7.55 -5.66
CA ALA A 35 7.58 -8.34 -4.67
C ALA A 35 8.12 -8.20 -3.25
N HIS A 36 9.44 -8.11 -3.12
CA HIS A 36 10.11 -7.88 -1.83
C HIS A 36 9.66 -6.57 -1.15
N THR A 37 9.54 -5.49 -1.92
CA THR A 37 9.10 -4.17 -1.41
C THR A 37 7.68 -4.26 -0.88
N VAL A 38 6.78 -4.91 -1.63
CA VAL A 38 5.39 -5.13 -1.21
C VAL A 38 5.33 -5.98 0.07
N LEU A 39 6.16 -7.02 0.15
CA LEU A 39 6.26 -7.87 1.34
C LEU A 39 6.73 -7.09 2.57
N GLN A 40 7.72 -6.20 2.44
CA GLN A 40 8.18 -5.39 3.57
C GLN A 40 7.05 -4.52 4.14
N SER A 41 6.30 -3.81 3.29
CA SER A 41 5.14 -3.02 3.72
C SER A 41 4.08 -3.91 4.38
N PHE A 42 3.85 -5.11 3.84
CA PHE A 42 2.91 -6.07 4.41
C PHE A 42 3.35 -6.58 5.79
N ILE A 43 4.62 -6.92 5.98
CA ILE A 43 5.16 -7.38 7.27
C ILE A 43 5.04 -6.28 8.32
N ALA A 44 5.39 -5.03 7.99
CA ALA A 44 5.22 -3.90 8.90
C ALA A 44 3.76 -3.75 9.37
N ALA A 45 2.79 -3.93 8.46
CA ALA A 45 1.37 -3.94 8.81
C ALA A 45 0.99 -5.15 9.67
N VAL A 46 1.55 -6.34 9.42
CA VAL A 46 1.33 -7.55 10.23
C VAL A 46 1.88 -7.37 11.64
N GLU A 47 3.04 -6.73 11.81
CA GLU A 47 3.61 -6.42 13.12
C GLU A 47 2.71 -5.46 13.92
N GLN A 48 2.07 -4.51 13.23
CA GLN A 48 1.21 -3.52 13.86
C GLN A 48 -0.21 -4.01 14.15
N TYR A 49 -0.83 -4.73 13.21
CA TYR A 49 -2.26 -5.10 13.24
C TYR A 49 -2.51 -6.60 13.42
N GLY A 50 -1.45 -7.40 13.41
CA GLY A 50 -1.53 -8.85 13.45
C GLY A 50 -1.66 -9.49 12.06
N LEU A 51 -1.36 -10.78 12.00
CA LEU A 51 -1.44 -11.56 10.77
C LEU A 51 -2.92 -11.71 10.34
N PRO A 52 -3.32 -11.34 9.12
CA PRO A 52 -4.69 -11.57 8.66
C PRO A 52 -5.00 -13.07 8.51
N SER A 53 -6.29 -13.41 8.49
CA SER A 53 -6.75 -14.77 8.19
C SER A 53 -6.62 -15.09 6.70
N ARG A 54 -6.97 -14.12 5.84
CA ARG A 54 -6.86 -14.20 4.39
C ARG A 54 -6.43 -12.87 3.81
N VAL A 55 -5.63 -12.91 2.76
CA VAL A 55 -5.23 -11.74 1.97
C VAL A 55 -5.80 -11.89 0.57
N ARG A 56 -6.32 -10.80 0.02
CA ARG A 56 -6.76 -10.73 -1.38
C ARG A 56 -5.89 -9.74 -2.13
N SER A 57 -5.37 -10.14 -3.29
CA SER A 57 -4.60 -9.27 -4.18
C SER A 57 -5.20 -9.23 -5.58
N ASP A 58 -4.84 -8.19 -6.33
CA ASP A 58 -4.87 -8.21 -7.78
C ASP A 58 -3.93 -9.29 -8.35
N LYS A 59 -4.14 -9.60 -9.63
CA LYS A 59 -3.31 -10.56 -10.33
C LYS A 59 -2.04 -9.86 -10.80
N GLY A 60 -0.93 -10.13 -10.13
CA GLY A 60 0.37 -9.58 -10.49
C GLY A 60 1.51 -10.27 -9.75
N GLY A 61 2.72 -10.16 -10.30
CA GLY A 61 3.92 -10.78 -9.74
C GLY A 61 4.43 -10.07 -8.48
N GLU A 62 4.07 -8.80 -8.30
CA GLU A 62 4.43 -7.97 -7.15
C GLU A 62 3.84 -8.49 -5.83
N ASN A 63 2.82 -9.34 -5.86
CA ASN A 63 2.22 -9.91 -4.65
C ASN A 63 2.71 -11.35 -4.36
N ALA A 64 3.64 -11.88 -5.17
CA ALA A 64 4.09 -13.27 -5.06
C ALA A 64 4.68 -13.61 -3.68
N ASP A 65 5.58 -12.76 -3.19
CA ASP A 65 6.24 -12.95 -1.89
C ASP A 65 5.24 -12.90 -0.72
N VAL A 66 4.18 -12.09 -0.84
CA VAL A 66 3.11 -12.02 0.18
C VAL A 66 2.23 -13.26 0.13
N ALA A 67 1.95 -13.78 -1.06
CA ALA A 67 1.23 -15.05 -1.21
C ALA A 67 2.02 -16.20 -0.57
N GLU A 68 3.32 -16.29 -0.84
CA GLU A 68 4.20 -17.29 -0.24
C GLU A 68 4.25 -17.15 1.30
N PHE A 69 4.44 -15.92 1.80
CA PHE A 69 4.46 -15.64 3.23
C PHE A 69 3.16 -16.07 3.93
N MET A 70 2.00 -15.79 3.32
CA MET A 70 0.69 -16.17 3.87
C MET A 70 0.45 -17.68 3.85
N ILE A 71 0.91 -18.38 2.81
CA ILE A 71 0.86 -19.85 2.74
C ILE A 71 1.74 -20.46 3.84
N ARG A 72 2.97 -19.96 3.99
CA ARG A 72 3.91 -20.43 5.02
C ARG A 72 3.41 -20.19 6.43
N SER A 73 2.80 -19.03 6.68
CA SER A 73 2.37 -18.61 8.03
C SER A 73 1.04 -19.20 8.46
N ARG A 74 0.12 -19.48 7.52
CA ARG A 74 -1.22 -20.02 7.83
C ARG A 74 -1.38 -21.50 7.50
N GLY A 75 -0.47 -22.09 6.73
CA GLY A 75 -0.54 -23.46 6.23
C GLY A 75 -1.11 -23.55 4.81
N THR A 76 -0.78 -24.65 4.12
CA THR A 76 -1.26 -24.97 2.77
C THR A 76 -2.78 -25.25 2.77
N ASP A 77 -3.41 -25.13 1.60
CA ASP A 77 -4.82 -25.50 1.34
C ASP A 77 -5.92 -24.75 2.12
N ARG A 78 -5.57 -23.67 2.82
CA ARG A 78 -6.54 -22.80 3.52
C ARG A 78 -7.18 -21.72 2.66
N ASN A 79 -6.70 -21.56 1.42
CA ASN A 79 -6.96 -20.36 0.61
C ASN A 79 -6.62 -19.07 1.39
N SER A 80 -5.43 -19.06 2.03
CA SER A 80 -4.93 -17.94 2.83
C SER A 80 -4.55 -16.72 1.97
N HIS A 81 -4.22 -16.95 0.70
CA HIS A 81 -4.08 -15.92 -0.32
C HIS A 81 -5.09 -16.15 -1.44
N ILE A 82 -5.82 -15.11 -1.82
CA ILE A 82 -6.83 -15.14 -2.87
C ILE A 82 -6.42 -14.15 -3.96
N THR A 83 -6.05 -14.68 -5.12
CA THR A 83 -5.84 -13.88 -6.33
C THR A 83 -7.13 -13.90 -7.14
N GLY A 84 -7.65 -12.74 -7.54
CA GLY A 84 -8.92 -12.69 -8.27
C GLY A 84 -9.10 -11.46 -9.16
N ARG A 85 -10.11 -11.52 -10.04
CA ARG A 85 -10.47 -10.41 -10.94
C ARG A 85 -10.88 -9.16 -10.13
N SER A 86 -10.55 -7.97 -10.67
CA SER A 86 -10.77 -6.65 -10.04
C SER A 86 -12.19 -6.42 -9.52
N VAL A 87 -13.19 -7.07 -10.12
CA VAL A 87 -14.62 -6.94 -9.74
C VAL A 87 -14.94 -7.24 -8.27
N HIS A 88 -14.06 -7.88 -7.51
CA HIS A 88 -14.24 -8.15 -6.07
C HIS A 88 -13.32 -7.28 -5.18
N ASN A 89 -12.49 -6.44 -5.79
CA ASN A 89 -11.56 -5.51 -5.13
C ASN A 89 -12.20 -4.13 -4.88
N GLN A 90 -13.54 -4.02 -4.94
CA GLN A 90 -14.28 -2.77 -4.73
C GLN A 90 -13.87 -1.99 -3.47
N ARG A 91 -13.42 -2.68 -2.41
CA ARG A 91 -12.97 -2.05 -1.17
C ARG A 91 -11.70 -1.24 -1.37
N ILE A 92 -10.72 -1.82 -2.05
CA ILE A 92 -9.46 -1.16 -2.32
C ILE A 92 -9.60 -0.17 -3.48
N GLU A 93 -10.45 -0.45 -4.47
CA GLU A 93 -10.81 0.52 -5.52
C GLU A 93 -11.47 1.77 -4.94
N ARG A 94 -12.37 1.64 -3.96
CA ARG A 94 -12.97 2.80 -3.28
C ARG A 94 -11.92 3.60 -2.50
N MET A 95 -11.09 2.94 -1.71
CA MET A 95 -9.99 3.61 -1.01
C MET A 95 -9.09 4.36 -2.01
N TRP A 96 -8.76 3.74 -3.16
CA TRP A 96 -7.94 4.40 -4.16
C TRP A 96 -8.59 5.64 -4.75
N ARG A 97 -9.92 5.67 -4.93
CA ARG A 97 -10.61 6.91 -5.32
C ARG A 97 -10.43 8.01 -4.27
N ASP A 98 -10.62 7.67 -2.99
CA ASP A 98 -10.48 8.64 -1.90
C ASP A 98 -9.03 9.16 -1.81
N VAL A 99 -8.04 8.28 -1.91
CA VAL A 99 -6.60 8.63 -1.90
C VAL A 99 -6.23 9.47 -3.13
N TYR A 100 -6.79 9.15 -4.30
CA TYR A 100 -6.52 9.91 -5.51
C TYR A 100 -7.05 11.33 -5.38
N GLU A 101 -8.34 11.47 -5.07
CA GLU A 101 -9.03 12.75 -4.97
C GLU A 101 -8.41 13.68 -3.92
N HIS A 102 -7.97 13.14 -2.79
CA HIS A 102 -7.53 13.97 -1.65
C HIS A 102 -6.01 14.12 -1.54
N ALA A 103 -5.22 13.30 -2.24
CA ALA A 103 -3.76 13.35 -2.12
C ALA A 103 -3.06 13.26 -3.47
N LEU A 104 -3.30 12.21 -4.26
CA LEU A 104 -2.48 11.97 -5.46
C LEU A 104 -2.73 13.00 -6.55
N ASP A 105 -3.93 13.55 -6.67
CA ASP A 105 -4.23 14.59 -7.67
C ASP A 105 -3.34 15.84 -7.48
N LEU A 106 -3.13 16.25 -6.23
CA LEU A 106 -2.20 17.34 -5.91
C LEU A 106 -0.77 17.01 -6.34
N PHE A 107 -0.30 15.79 -6.06
CA PHE A 107 1.04 15.37 -6.47
C PHE A 107 1.17 15.28 -7.99
N TYR A 108 0.14 14.81 -8.69
CA TYR A 108 0.08 14.83 -10.15
C TYR A 108 0.28 16.26 -10.68
N GLN A 109 -0.49 17.23 -10.17
CA GLN A 109 -0.38 18.62 -10.60
C GLN A 109 1.01 19.21 -10.33
N ILE A 110 1.59 18.93 -9.15
CA ILE A 110 2.93 19.39 -8.79
C ILE A 110 3.97 18.79 -9.73
N PHE A 111 3.94 17.48 -9.95
CA PHE A 111 4.95 16.84 -10.79
C PHE A 111 4.83 17.27 -12.25
N THR A 112 3.63 17.41 -12.80
CA THR A 112 3.41 17.98 -14.14
C THR A 112 3.96 19.41 -14.22
N SER A 113 3.69 20.26 -13.23
CA SER A 113 4.26 21.61 -13.19
C SER A 113 5.80 21.61 -13.16
N LEU A 114 6.43 20.64 -12.51
CA LEU A 114 7.88 20.55 -12.43
C LEU A 114 8.50 20.01 -13.72
N GLU A 115 7.79 19.14 -14.45
CA GLU A 115 8.15 18.71 -15.80
C GLU A 115 8.07 19.87 -16.78
N ASP A 116 7.00 20.66 -16.74
CA ASP A 116 6.82 21.85 -17.59
C ASP A 116 7.92 22.90 -17.37
N GLN A 117 8.49 22.94 -16.16
CA GLN A 117 9.60 23.82 -15.79
C GLN A 117 10.98 23.19 -16.04
N GLU A 118 11.05 22.01 -16.68
CA GLU A 118 12.27 21.22 -16.93
C GLU A 118 13.10 20.93 -15.66
N THR A 119 12.48 21.08 -14.48
CA THR A 119 13.14 20.92 -13.18
C THR A 119 13.07 19.46 -12.72
N LEU A 120 12.13 18.70 -13.26
CA LEU A 120 11.98 17.27 -13.04
C LEU A 120 12.11 16.52 -14.37
N ASN A 121 13.10 15.63 -14.45
CA ASN A 121 13.27 14.73 -15.59
C ASN A 121 12.82 13.31 -15.19
N PRO A 122 11.71 12.79 -15.73
CA PRO A 122 11.16 11.47 -15.40
C PRO A 122 12.10 10.29 -15.72
N ASP A 123 13.07 10.50 -16.62
CA ASP A 123 14.07 9.50 -16.99
C ASP A 123 15.25 9.42 -16.00
N ASN A 124 15.34 10.37 -15.06
CA ASN A 124 16.44 10.43 -14.10
C ASN A 124 16.06 9.80 -12.74
N GLU A 125 16.88 8.89 -12.22
CA GLU A 125 16.57 8.10 -11.01
C GLU A 125 16.53 8.92 -9.69
N VAL A 126 16.86 10.21 -9.75
CA VAL A 126 17.03 11.09 -8.57
C VAL A 126 15.68 11.54 -7.96
N ILE A 127 14.56 11.35 -8.68
CA ILE A 127 13.22 11.82 -8.27
C ILE A 127 12.80 11.30 -6.87
N PHE A 128 13.20 10.10 -6.47
CA PHE A 128 12.82 9.51 -5.18
C PHE A 128 13.41 10.27 -3.97
N SER A 129 14.54 10.97 -4.15
CA SER A 129 15.20 11.71 -3.07
C SER A 129 14.49 13.01 -2.68
N LEU A 130 13.80 13.67 -3.63
CA LEU A 130 13.13 14.95 -3.36
C LEU A 130 11.88 14.78 -2.49
N CYS A 131 11.16 13.65 -2.64
CA CYS A 131 9.91 13.38 -1.92
C CYS A 131 10.12 12.79 -0.51
N THR A 132 11.31 12.25 -0.21
CA THR A 132 11.66 11.68 1.10
C THR A 132 12.45 12.64 2.00
N GLY A 133 12.78 13.83 1.48
CA GLY A 133 13.59 14.85 2.14
C GLY A 133 12.88 15.77 3.14
N PHE A 134 11.67 15.44 3.61
CA PHE A 134 11.14 16.08 4.82
C PHE A 134 11.70 15.33 6.04
N PRO A 135 12.61 15.94 6.83
CA PRO A 135 13.16 15.29 7.99
C PRO A 135 12.02 14.99 8.97
N SER A 136 11.81 13.70 9.24
CA SER A 136 11.00 13.20 10.35
C SER A 136 11.66 13.56 11.67
N THR A 137 11.60 14.84 12.03
CA THR A 137 11.81 15.26 13.40
C THR A 137 10.56 14.91 14.19
N GLY A 138 10.73 14.08 15.22
CA GLY A 138 9.77 13.97 16.31
C GLY A 138 8.87 12.74 16.28
N SER A 139 9.34 11.69 16.98
CA SER A 139 8.58 11.00 18.03
C SER A 139 7.11 11.43 18.21
N ALA A 140 6.17 10.69 17.64
CA ALA A 140 4.81 10.58 18.15
C ALA A 140 4.18 9.27 17.66
N LYS A 141 4.23 8.23 18.50
CA LYS A 141 3.33 7.07 18.36
C LYS A 141 1.94 7.51 18.82
N PRO A 142 0.89 7.53 17.98
CA PRO A 142 -0.46 7.74 18.46
C PRO A 142 -0.86 6.51 19.28
N ARG A 143 -0.87 6.65 20.60
CA ARG A 143 -1.58 5.74 21.51
C ARG A 143 -3.09 5.96 21.34
N LEU A 144 -3.65 5.48 20.25
CA LEU A 144 -5.08 5.34 20.05
C LEU A 144 -5.24 3.99 19.39
N PHE A 145 -5.71 2.98 20.13
CA PHE A 145 -6.42 1.78 19.65
C PHE A 145 -6.44 0.60 20.65
N SER A 146 -6.26 0.85 21.95
CA SER A 146 -6.46 -0.20 22.97
C SER A 146 -7.94 -0.44 23.35
N ARG A 147 -8.93 -0.12 22.49
CA ARG A 147 -10.35 -0.24 22.90
C ARG A 147 -11.35 -0.80 21.87
N CYS A 148 -10.93 -1.18 20.66
CA CYS A 148 -11.87 -1.71 19.65
C CYS A 148 -11.87 -3.24 19.49
N LEU A 149 -11.05 -3.97 20.26
CA LEU A 149 -11.04 -5.45 20.26
C LEU A 149 -11.87 -6.09 21.39
N GLU A 150 -12.59 -5.29 22.19
CA GLU A 150 -13.49 -5.77 23.25
C GLU A 150 -14.97 -5.55 22.90
N LEU A 151 -15.44 -6.07 21.76
CA LEU A 151 -16.88 -6.27 21.56
C LEU A 151 -17.20 -7.76 21.58
N PRO A 152 -18.12 -8.21 22.44
CA PRO A 152 -18.43 -9.61 22.63
C PRO A 152 -19.04 -10.18 21.35
N ARG A 153 -18.56 -11.36 20.95
CA ARG A 153 -19.19 -12.17 19.92
C ARG A 153 -20.57 -12.60 20.44
N SER A 154 -21.64 -12.11 19.82
CA SER A 154 -22.98 -12.71 19.87
C SER A 154 -23.22 -13.48 18.59
#